data_AF-A0A2A2B9S8-F1
#
_entry.id   AF-A0A2A2B9S8-F1
#
_cell.length_a   1.000
_cell.length_b   1.000
_cell.length_c   1.000
_cell.angle_alpha   90.00
_cell.angle_beta   90.00
_cell.angle_gamma   90.00
#
_symmetry.space_group_name_H-M   'P 1'
#
loop_
_entity.id
_entity.type
_entity.pdbx_description
1 polymer ?
#
loop_
_entity_poly.entity_id
_entity_poly.type
_entity_poly.pdbx_seq_one_letter_code
_entity_poly.pdbx_strand_id
1 'polypeptide(L)'
;MWNNNLQTLMVGMIMAVGVSLSGCDNSQSDAQNQDANANTSEQASVNDAPAKDSAAGTADLDGATAAQATPVRYDVSSWGSGEVTPLGIDKLEEIKSTFGKVVSTDENSLDYASNAATKYRFMKADAPYLDLIDSEKYLELGWYYANPTDSDKEKELSQNHAKKAYKIARQLMGDEGGKMVGDMLNSQITKNKVVGGQKVELAKCEFYSCMLVINKSEAPENNS
;
A
#
# COMPACT_ATOMS: atom_id res chain seq x y z
N MET A 1 27.47 -24.39 -50.80
CA MET A 1 27.89 -24.96 -49.51
C MET A 1 28.83 -23.97 -48.85
N TRP A 2 28.52 -23.49 -47.65
CA TRP A 2 29.49 -22.78 -46.82
C TRP A 2 29.32 -23.31 -45.40
N ASN A 3 30.42 -23.68 -44.76
CA ASN A 3 30.45 -24.24 -43.42
C ASN A 3 31.48 -23.43 -42.63
N ASN A 4 31.13 -23.01 -41.42
CA ASN A 4 32.12 -22.61 -40.42
C ASN A 4 31.54 -22.80 -39.02
N ASN A 5 32.20 -23.69 -38.25
CA ASN A 5 31.92 -23.87 -36.84
C ASN A 5 32.46 -22.69 -36.04
N LEU A 6 31.77 -22.33 -34.96
CA LEU A 6 32.43 -21.79 -33.77
C LEU A 6 31.74 -22.36 -32.51
N GLN A 7 32.40 -23.33 -31.89
CA GLN A 7 32.06 -23.85 -30.55
C GLN A 7 33.33 -23.89 -29.71
N THR A 8 33.44 -22.96 -28.78
CA THR A 8 34.33 -23.01 -27.61
C THR A 8 33.85 -21.96 -26.59
N LEU A 9 33.88 -22.15 -25.27
CA LEU A 9 33.48 -23.23 -24.36
C LEU A 9 33.95 -22.74 -22.97
N MET A 10 33.02 -22.60 -22.02
CA MET A 10 33.14 -22.41 -20.56
C MET A 10 34.40 -21.73 -19.94
N VAL A 11 34.17 -20.62 -19.22
CA VAL A 11 34.43 -20.41 -17.76
C VAL A 11 33.43 -19.33 -17.29
N GLY A 12 32.80 -19.32 -16.10
CA GLY A 12 32.87 -20.26 -14.98
C GLY A 12 33.18 -19.57 -13.64
N MET A 13 32.21 -18.84 -13.05
CA MET A 13 32.35 -18.24 -11.71
C MET A 13 30.99 -18.19 -10.98
N ILE A 14 30.86 -18.91 -9.86
CA ILE A 14 29.69 -18.84 -8.96
C ILE A 14 30.11 -18.03 -7.73
N MET A 15 29.50 -16.87 -7.52
CA MET A 15 29.72 -16.01 -6.34
C MET A 15 28.56 -16.20 -5.35
N ALA A 16 28.65 -17.25 -4.52
CA ALA A 16 27.70 -17.48 -3.44
C ALA A 16 28.10 -16.62 -2.20
N VAL A 17 27.46 -15.46 -2.03
CA VAL A 17 27.65 -14.61 -0.85
C VAL A 17 26.53 -14.89 0.16
N GLY A 18 26.76 -15.86 1.04
CA GLY A 18 25.89 -16.09 2.19
C GLY A 18 26.12 -15.04 3.28
N VAL A 19 25.14 -14.18 3.54
CA VAL A 19 25.16 -13.27 4.70
C VAL A 19 24.43 -13.96 5.85
N SER A 20 25.16 -14.23 6.93
CA SER A 20 24.63 -14.92 8.11
C SER A 20 23.68 -14.04 8.92
N LEU A 21 22.49 -14.56 9.24
CA LEU A 21 21.56 -13.95 10.19
C LEU A 21 22.09 -14.05 11.62
N SER A 22 22.76 -13.01 12.11
CA SER A 22 23.11 -12.85 13.52
C SER A 22 21.90 -12.34 14.29
N GLY A 23 21.12 -13.25 14.88
CA GLY A 23 20.08 -12.90 15.84
C GLY A 23 20.70 -12.45 17.17
N CYS A 24 20.27 -11.31 17.70
CA CYS A 24 20.59 -10.88 19.06
C CYS A 24 19.42 -11.25 19.98
N ASP A 25 19.64 -12.21 20.88
CA ASP A 25 18.76 -12.50 22.01
C ASP A 25 19.36 -11.93 23.31
N ASN A 26 18.52 -11.63 24.29
CA ASN A 26 18.88 -10.87 25.49
C ASN A 26 19.38 -11.77 26.63
N SER A 27 20.57 -11.48 27.19
CA SER A 27 20.99 -11.97 28.52
C SER A 27 22.09 -11.13 29.17
N GLN A 28 21.65 -10.06 29.84
CA GLN A 28 21.92 -9.73 31.26
C GLN A 28 23.34 -9.90 31.86
N SER A 29 23.89 -8.75 32.32
CA SER A 29 24.86 -8.59 33.43
C SER A 29 26.29 -9.15 33.24
N ASP A 30 27.35 -8.61 33.86
CA ASP A 30 27.42 -7.91 35.15
C ASP A 30 28.40 -6.71 35.22
N ALA A 31 28.43 -6.02 36.36
CA ALA A 31 29.07 -4.70 36.54
C ALA A 31 30.51 -4.70 37.10
N GLN A 32 31.20 -3.56 36.93
CA GLN A 32 32.22 -3.10 37.88
C GLN A 32 32.19 -1.57 38.01
N ASN A 33 32.73 -1.04 39.13
CA ASN A 33 32.45 0.30 39.68
C ASN A 33 33.75 0.93 40.26
N GLN A 34 33.66 2.13 40.86
CA GLN A 34 34.70 2.96 41.55
C GLN A 34 35.33 4.09 40.70
N ASP A 35 35.59 5.30 41.22
CA ASP A 35 35.02 6.03 42.39
C ASP A 35 35.43 7.53 42.41
N ALA A 36 34.99 8.29 43.44
CA ALA A 36 35.49 9.62 43.89
C ALA A 36 35.21 10.85 42.98
N ASN A 37 35.06 12.11 43.44
CA ASN A 37 34.69 12.79 44.72
C ASN A 37 34.48 14.31 44.35
N ALA A 38 33.90 15.28 45.09
CA ALA A 38 33.33 15.39 46.44
C ALA A 38 32.22 16.50 46.43
N ASN A 39 31.08 16.32 47.12
CA ASN A 39 30.75 16.83 48.47
C ASN A 39 30.71 18.37 48.68
N THR A 40 29.48 18.93 48.76
CA THR A 40 29.08 20.01 49.69
C THR A 40 27.58 19.85 50.03
N SER A 41 27.14 20.36 51.18
CA SER A 41 25.75 20.21 51.67
C SER A 41 25.34 21.40 52.53
N GLU A 42 24.08 21.85 52.43
CA GLU A 42 23.44 22.71 53.43
C GLU A 42 21.98 22.27 53.71
N GLN A 43 21.52 22.53 54.94
CA GLN A 43 20.24 22.17 55.55
C GLN A 43 19.58 23.47 56.11
N ALA A 44 18.28 23.61 56.41
CA ALA A 44 17.04 22.83 56.21
C ALA A 44 15.84 23.70 56.72
N SER A 45 14.64 23.11 56.93
CA SER A 45 13.68 23.47 58.03
C SER A 45 12.80 24.75 57.89
N VAL A 46 11.50 24.83 58.26
CA VAL A 46 10.38 23.89 58.58
C VAL A 46 9.01 24.61 58.36
N ASN A 47 7.88 23.91 58.60
CA ASN A 47 6.47 24.37 58.83
C ASN A 47 5.62 24.67 57.56
N ASP A 48 4.32 24.33 57.47
CA ASP A 48 3.45 23.50 58.35
C ASP A 48 2.29 22.82 57.57
N ALA A 49 1.51 21.94 58.22
CA ALA A 49 0.49 21.05 57.63
C ALA A 49 -0.94 21.68 57.51
N PRO A 50 -2.03 21.01 57.01
CA PRO A 50 -2.15 19.61 56.57
C PRO A 50 -3.03 19.27 55.32
N ALA A 51 -2.83 18.03 54.84
CA ALA A 51 -3.82 17.09 54.25
C ALA A 51 -4.70 17.46 53.02
N LYS A 52 -4.48 16.72 51.92
CA LYS A 52 -5.48 15.73 51.46
C LYS A 52 -4.87 14.63 50.56
N ASP A 53 -5.34 13.39 50.75
CA ASP A 53 -5.06 12.28 49.84
C ASP A 53 -5.71 12.46 48.47
N SER A 54 -4.94 12.15 47.43
CA SER A 54 -5.40 11.54 46.18
C SER A 54 -4.16 10.92 45.52
N ALA A 55 -4.16 9.60 45.41
CA ALA A 55 -2.97 8.84 45.03
C ALA A 55 -2.44 9.24 43.65
N ALA A 56 -1.12 9.17 43.48
CA ALA A 56 -0.51 9.21 42.16
C ALA A 56 -1.04 8.02 41.35
N GLY A 57 -1.83 8.30 40.31
CA GLY A 57 -2.29 7.28 39.38
C GLY A 57 -1.09 6.69 38.65
N THR A 58 -0.72 5.45 39.01
CA THR A 58 0.27 4.67 38.28
C THR A 58 -0.14 4.59 36.81
N ALA A 59 0.75 4.99 35.91
CA ALA A 59 0.52 4.85 34.47
C ALA A 59 0.37 3.36 34.15
N ASP A 60 -0.84 2.95 33.78
CA ASP A 60 -1.13 1.59 33.39
C ASP A 60 -0.47 1.31 32.03
N LEU A 61 0.58 0.50 32.07
CA LEU A 61 1.32 0.04 30.90
C LEU A 61 0.94 -1.40 30.51
N ASP A 62 -0.08 -1.98 31.15
CA ASP A 62 -0.39 -3.40 31.03
C ASP A 62 -1.67 -3.63 30.20
N GLY A 63 -1.50 -4.15 28.98
CA GLY A 63 -2.58 -4.85 28.28
C GLY A 63 -3.80 -4.04 27.82
N ALA A 64 -3.71 -2.71 27.70
CA ALA A 64 -4.77 -1.86 27.13
C ALA A 64 -5.04 -2.20 25.65
N THR A 65 -5.84 -3.25 25.43
CA THR A 65 -6.26 -3.68 24.08
C THR A 65 -7.21 -2.64 23.49
N ALA A 66 -6.64 -1.73 22.71
CA ALA A 66 -7.41 -0.81 21.88
C ALA A 66 -8.40 -1.64 21.06
N ALA A 67 -9.69 -1.47 21.36
CA ALA A 67 -10.75 -2.29 20.77
C ALA A 67 -10.65 -2.18 19.25
N GLN A 68 -10.34 -3.31 18.59
CA GLN A 68 -10.09 -3.33 17.15
C GLN A 68 -11.37 -2.96 16.42
N ALA A 69 -11.47 -1.68 16.06
CA ALA A 69 -12.64 -1.10 15.46
C ALA A 69 -12.96 -1.84 14.15
N THR A 70 -14.22 -2.25 14.01
CA THR A 70 -14.67 -3.13 12.91
C THR A 70 -14.20 -2.59 11.56
N PRO A 71 -13.41 -3.36 10.78
CA PRO A 71 -12.96 -2.94 9.46
C PRO A 71 -14.12 -2.41 8.61
N VAL A 72 -13.93 -1.25 7.99
CA VAL A 72 -14.91 -0.71 7.03
C VAL A 72 -15.13 -1.75 5.95
N ARG A 73 -16.39 -1.93 5.53
CA ARG A 73 -16.78 -2.80 4.42
C ARG A 73 -17.65 -2.01 3.46
N TYR A 74 -17.45 -2.23 2.17
CA TYR A 74 -18.32 -1.68 1.13
C TYR A 74 -19.26 -2.77 0.62
N ASP A 75 -20.55 -2.49 0.59
CA ASP A 75 -21.45 -3.25 -0.27
C ASP A 75 -21.08 -2.95 -1.73
N VAL A 76 -20.50 -3.94 -2.41
CA VAL A 76 -20.16 -3.91 -3.83
C VAL A 76 -21.23 -4.58 -4.71
N SER A 77 -22.22 -5.25 -4.12
CA SER A 77 -23.20 -6.05 -4.87
C SER A 77 -24.08 -5.18 -5.79
N SER A 78 -24.34 -3.95 -5.35
CA SER A 78 -25.09 -2.94 -6.08
C SER A 78 -24.32 -2.26 -7.23
N TRP A 79 -23.00 -2.47 -7.36
CA TRP A 79 -22.15 -1.71 -8.30
C TRP A 79 -22.08 -2.32 -9.71
N GLY A 80 -22.45 -3.60 -9.88
CA GLY A 80 -22.32 -4.35 -11.14
C GLY A 80 -23.54 -4.32 -12.07
N SER A 81 -24.62 -3.63 -11.71
CA SER A 81 -25.97 -3.81 -12.28
C SER A 81 -26.22 -3.24 -13.68
N GLY A 82 -25.25 -2.55 -14.29
CA GLY A 82 -25.35 -1.98 -15.64
C GLY A 82 -24.21 -2.43 -16.55
N GLU A 83 -24.43 -2.33 -17.86
CA GLU A 83 -23.38 -2.48 -18.87
C GLU A 83 -22.30 -1.39 -18.72
N VAL A 84 -21.10 -1.68 -19.21
CA VAL A 84 -19.99 -0.71 -19.28
C VAL A 84 -19.38 -0.72 -20.68
N THR A 85 -18.99 0.45 -21.18
CA THR A 85 -18.23 0.55 -22.43
C THR A 85 -16.84 -0.06 -22.23
N PRO A 86 -16.45 -1.13 -22.96
CA PRO A 86 -15.12 -1.72 -22.87
C PRO A 86 -14.05 -0.69 -23.24
N LEU A 87 -12.85 -0.85 -22.68
CA LEU A 87 -11.76 0.11 -22.81
C LEU A 87 -10.42 -0.59 -23.03
N GLY A 88 -9.60 -0.05 -23.94
CA GLY A 88 -8.21 -0.48 -24.08
C GLY A 88 -7.35 0.05 -22.94
N ILE A 89 -6.38 -0.75 -22.47
CA ILE A 89 -5.43 -0.34 -21.42
C ILE A 89 -4.49 0.79 -21.87
N ASP A 90 -4.41 1.03 -23.19
CA ASP A 90 -3.69 2.13 -23.83
C ASP A 90 -4.45 3.47 -23.79
N LYS A 91 -5.75 3.47 -23.48
CA LYS A 91 -6.62 4.66 -23.52
C LYS A 91 -6.50 5.55 -22.29
N LEU A 92 -5.27 5.96 -21.97
CA LEU A 92 -4.92 6.70 -20.75
C LEU A 92 -5.81 7.92 -20.47
N GLU A 93 -6.16 8.73 -21.47
CA GLU A 93 -7.06 9.89 -21.25
C GLU A 93 -8.49 9.47 -20.85
N GLU A 94 -9.02 8.39 -21.42
CA GLU A 94 -10.34 7.86 -21.10
C GLU A 94 -10.35 7.21 -19.70
N ILE A 95 -9.26 6.54 -19.33
CA ILE A 95 -9.02 6.01 -17.97
C ILE A 95 -9.03 7.15 -16.96
N LYS A 96 -8.22 8.21 -17.19
CA LYS A 96 -8.17 9.41 -16.34
C LYS A 96 -9.54 10.09 -16.23
N SER A 97 -10.30 10.18 -17.33
CA SER A 97 -11.63 10.81 -17.33
C SER A 97 -12.63 10.17 -16.36
N THR A 98 -12.53 8.85 -16.14
CA THR A 98 -13.41 8.11 -15.19
C THR A 98 -13.09 8.43 -13.73
N PHE A 99 -11.83 8.78 -13.41
CA PHE A 99 -11.46 9.24 -12.08
C PHE A 99 -11.80 10.71 -11.85
N GLY A 100 -11.75 11.52 -12.91
CA GLY A 100 -12.19 12.91 -12.95
C GLY A 100 -11.09 13.86 -13.42
N LYS A 101 -11.13 15.12 -12.97
CA LYS A 101 -10.07 16.09 -13.28
C LYS A 101 -8.80 15.75 -12.50
N VAL A 102 -7.67 15.65 -13.21
CA VAL A 102 -6.33 15.60 -12.59
C VAL A 102 -6.07 16.91 -11.83
N VAL A 103 -5.69 16.78 -10.56
CA VAL A 103 -5.35 17.88 -9.64
C VAL A 103 -3.84 18.19 -9.69
N SER A 104 -3.00 17.16 -9.81
CA SER A 104 -1.55 17.31 -9.99
C SER A 104 -0.97 16.12 -10.77
N THR A 105 0.11 16.38 -11.51
CA THR A 105 0.93 15.37 -12.20
C THR A 105 2.34 15.40 -11.63
N ASP A 106 2.94 14.24 -11.44
CA ASP A 106 4.36 14.06 -11.12
C ASP A 106 4.99 13.14 -12.18
N GLU A 107 5.92 13.69 -12.95
CA GLU A 107 6.62 13.00 -14.06
C GLU A 107 7.91 12.30 -13.59
N ASN A 108 8.23 12.36 -12.29
CA ASN A 108 9.43 11.76 -11.69
C ASN A 108 9.07 10.61 -10.71
N SER A 109 7.85 10.09 -10.81
CA SER A 109 7.39 8.96 -10.01
C SER A 109 8.00 7.63 -10.48
N LEU A 110 7.81 6.60 -9.65
CA LEU A 110 8.23 5.23 -9.94
C LEU A 110 7.01 4.30 -9.99
N ASP A 111 7.06 3.31 -10.88
CA ASP A 111 6.09 2.21 -10.92
C ASP A 111 6.39 1.10 -9.88
N TYR A 112 5.50 0.13 -9.79
CA TYR A 112 5.55 -1.08 -8.96
C TYR A 112 6.88 -1.87 -9.09
N ALA A 113 7.61 -1.75 -10.19
CA ALA A 113 8.91 -2.38 -10.43
C ALA A 113 10.07 -1.37 -10.49
N SER A 114 9.87 -0.17 -9.93
CA SER A 114 10.86 0.92 -9.83
C SER A 114 11.36 1.48 -11.16
N ASN A 115 10.59 1.38 -12.25
CA ASN A 115 10.87 2.09 -13.50
C ASN A 115 10.28 3.51 -13.45
N ALA A 116 10.79 4.43 -14.27
CA ALA A 116 10.26 5.79 -14.37
C ALA A 116 8.79 5.80 -14.85
N ALA A 117 7.95 6.57 -14.19
CA ALA A 117 6.51 6.60 -14.42
C ALA A 117 5.89 7.97 -14.17
N THR A 118 4.79 8.28 -14.87
CA THR A 118 4.01 9.49 -14.60
C THR A 118 2.85 9.17 -13.66
N LYS A 119 2.78 9.91 -12.55
CA LYS A 119 1.72 9.79 -11.55
C LYS A 119 0.72 10.94 -11.66
N TYR A 120 -0.54 10.59 -11.94
CA TYR A 120 -1.67 11.51 -11.96
C TYR A 120 -2.47 11.36 -10.66
N ARG A 121 -2.72 12.48 -9.97
CA ARG A 121 -3.51 12.53 -8.73
C ARG A 121 -4.82 13.28 -8.96
N PHE A 122 -5.93 12.71 -8.52
CA PHE A 122 -7.29 13.24 -8.74
C PHE A 122 -7.87 13.98 -7.52
N MET A 123 -7.11 14.04 -6.42
CA MET A 123 -7.53 14.60 -5.13
C MET A 123 -6.52 15.63 -4.65
N LYS A 124 -6.94 16.51 -3.75
CA LYS A 124 -6.00 17.41 -3.06
C LYS A 124 -5.15 16.61 -2.05
N ALA A 125 -4.02 17.18 -1.63
CA ALA A 125 -3.09 16.52 -0.71
C ALA A 125 -3.65 16.32 0.72
N ASP A 126 -4.69 17.05 1.09
CA ASP A 126 -5.43 17.01 2.36
C ASP A 126 -6.65 16.08 2.34
N ALA A 127 -6.82 15.26 1.30
CA ALA A 127 -7.97 14.37 1.13
C ALA A 127 -7.56 12.91 0.87
N PRO A 128 -8.43 11.92 1.20
CA PRO A 128 -8.27 10.52 0.80
C PRO A 128 -7.80 10.37 -0.64
N TYR A 129 -6.61 9.79 -0.85
CA TYR A 129 -5.96 9.81 -2.15
C TYR A 129 -6.64 8.90 -3.17
N LEU A 130 -6.53 9.32 -4.43
CA LEU A 130 -6.87 8.55 -5.61
C LEU A 130 -5.85 8.96 -6.67
N ASP A 131 -5.00 8.00 -7.03
CA ASP A 131 -3.82 8.16 -7.87
C ASP A 131 -3.84 7.10 -8.99
N LEU A 132 -3.38 7.50 -10.18
CA LEU A 132 -3.09 6.63 -11.32
C LEU A 132 -1.61 6.75 -11.65
N ILE A 133 -0.87 5.64 -11.68
CA ILE A 133 0.53 5.64 -12.14
C ILE A 133 0.58 4.96 -13.51
N ASP A 134 1.29 5.58 -14.45
CA ASP A 134 1.42 5.14 -15.83
C ASP A 134 2.91 5.02 -16.21
N SER A 135 3.33 3.82 -16.59
CA SER A 135 4.67 3.54 -17.14
C SER A 135 4.57 2.79 -18.47
N GLU A 136 5.71 2.52 -19.12
CA GLU A 136 5.79 1.68 -20.33
C GLU A 136 5.11 0.32 -20.12
N LYS A 137 5.27 -0.28 -18.93
CA LYS A 137 4.87 -1.67 -18.65
C LYS A 137 3.61 -1.78 -17.79
N TYR A 138 3.34 -0.80 -16.93
CA TYR A 138 2.25 -0.91 -15.96
C TYR A 138 1.26 0.25 -16.04
N LEU A 139 0.02 -0.09 -15.70
CA LEU A 139 -1.02 0.82 -15.30
C LEU A 139 -1.40 0.47 -13.86
N GLU A 140 -1.33 1.44 -12.94
CA GLU A 140 -1.60 1.21 -11.52
C GLU A 140 -2.69 2.12 -10.97
N LEU A 141 -3.71 1.52 -10.36
CA LEU A 141 -4.70 2.25 -9.58
C LEU A 141 -4.32 2.19 -8.10
N GLY A 142 -4.08 3.35 -7.47
CA GLY A 142 -3.86 3.47 -6.04
C GLY A 142 -4.94 4.33 -5.39
N TRP A 143 -5.64 3.81 -4.38
CA TRP A 143 -6.61 4.62 -3.63
C TRP A 143 -6.63 4.29 -2.13
N TYR A 144 -6.99 5.30 -1.33
CA TYR A 144 -7.15 5.15 0.11
C TYR A 144 -8.34 4.24 0.46
N TYR A 145 -8.15 3.31 1.38
CA TYR A 145 -9.16 2.40 1.92
C TYR A 145 -9.50 2.79 3.36
N ALA A 146 -10.74 3.21 3.62
CA ALA A 146 -11.12 3.88 4.85
C ALA A 146 -10.76 3.13 6.14
N ASN A 147 -10.16 3.85 7.08
CA ASN A 147 -9.93 3.41 8.44
C ASN A 147 -11.27 3.46 9.23
N PRO A 148 -11.58 2.46 10.07
CA PRO A 148 -12.73 2.49 10.96
C PRO A 148 -12.93 3.79 11.77
N THR A 149 -11.85 4.50 12.12
CA THR A 149 -11.92 5.77 12.88
C THR A 149 -12.15 7.03 12.04
N ASP A 150 -12.14 6.93 10.70
CA ASP A 150 -12.32 8.08 9.80
C ASP A 150 -13.70 8.75 9.95
N SER A 151 -13.83 10.01 9.52
CA SER A 151 -15.15 10.64 9.41
C SER A 151 -16.00 9.99 8.32
N ASP A 152 -17.32 10.14 8.42
CA ASP A 152 -18.26 9.60 7.42
C ASP A 152 -17.98 10.14 6.01
N LYS A 153 -17.49 11.39 5.92
CA LYS A 153 -17.07 12.03 4.66
C LYS A 153 -15.84 11.38 4.04
N GLU A 154 -14.86 10.98 4.85
CA GLU A 154 -13.66 10.28 4.37
C GLU A 154 -13.99 8.85 3.95
N LYS A 155 -14.87 8.17 4.70
CA LYS A 155 -15.45 6.88 4.34
C LYS A 155 -16.23 6.94 3.03
N GLU A 156 -17.05 7.97 2.83
CA GLU A 156 -17.80 8.19 1.58
C GLU A 156 -16.86 8.44 0.38
N LEU A 157 -15.85 9.31 0.55
CA LEU A 157 -14.84 9.58 -0.48
C LEU A 157 -14.07 8.30 -0.86
N SER A 158 -13.62 7.53 0.13
CA SER A 158 -12.91 6.26 -0.08
C SER A 158 -13.79 5.21 -0.78
N GLN A 159 -15.07 5.08 -0.40
CA GLN A 159 -16.02 4.21 -1.11
C GLN A 159 -16.24 4.69 -2.56
N ASN A 160 -16.29 6.00 -2.80
CA ASN A 160 -16.46 6.56 -4.14
C ASN A 160 -15.19 6.39 -5.01
N HIS A 161 -13.99 6.33 -4.42
CA HIS A 161 -12.77 5.91 -5.10
C HIS A 161 -12.81 4.43 -5.46
N ALA A 162 -13.22 3.57 -4.54
CA ALA A 162 -13.40 2.13 -4.78
C ALA A 162 -14.43 1.85 -5.90
N LYS A 163 -15.54 2.60 -5.98
CA LYS A 163 -16.51 2.54 -7.09
C LYS A 163 -15.88 2.91 -8.43
N LYS A 164 -15.00 3.91 -8.49
CA LYS A 164 -14.29 4.30 -9.72
C LYS A 164 -13.30 3.22 -10.16
N ALA A 165 -12.53 2.65 -9.23
CA ALA A 165 -11.62 1.55 -9.49
C ALA A 165 -12.38 0.29 -9.99
N TYR A 166 -13.51 -0.04 -9.36
CA TYR A 166 -14.42 -1.12 -9.79
C TYR A 166 -14.95 -0.88 -11.22
N LYS A 167 -15.37 0.36 -11.54
CA LYS A 167 -15.80 0.71 -12.91
C LYS A 167 -14.68 0.53 -13.92
N ILE A 168 -13.47 1.06 -13.67
CA ILE A 168 -12.32 0.87 -14.57
C ILE A 168 -11.95 -0.61 -14.72
N ALA A 169 -11.97 -1.39 -13.64
CA ALA A 169 -11.72 -2.82 -13.73
C ALA A 169 -12.77 -3.53 -14.60
N ARG A 170 -14.07 -3.16 -14.51
CA ARG A 170 -15.09 -3.68 -15.44
C ARG A 170 -14.90 -3.23 -16.89
N GLN A 171 -14.41 -2.02 -17.12
CA GLN A 171 -14.14 -1.54 -18.48
C GLN A 171 -12.92 -2.22 -19.13
N LEU A 172 -11.87 -2.53 -18.36
CA LEU A 172 -10.64 -3.16 -18.85
C LEU A 172 -10.72 -4.70 -18.92
N MET A 173 -11.54 -5.33 -18.08
CA MET A 173 -11.54 -6.79 -17.81
C MET A 173 -12.95 -7.40 -17.67
N GLY A 174 -14.01 -6.68 -18.06
CA GLY A 174 -15.39 -7.14 -17.91
C GLY A 174 -15.79 -7.47 -16.46
N ASP A 175 -16.81 -8.30 -16.29
CA ASP A 175 -17.32 -8.63 -14.96
C ASP A 175 -16.32 -9.41 -14.09
N GLU A 176 -15.31 -10.07 -14.68
CA GLU A 176 -14.20 -10.65 -13.93
C GLU A 176 -13.37 -9.58 -13.21
N GLY A 177 -13.10 -8.44 -13.87
CA GLY A 177 -12.42 -7.30 -13.25
C GLY A 177 -13.24 -6.68 -12.12
N GLY A 178 -14.55 -6.55 -12.32
CA GLY A 178 -15.47 -6.13 -11.26
C GLY A 178 -15.45 -7.08 -10.06
N LYS A 179 -15.53 -8.40 -10.32
CA LYS A 179 -15.45 -9.42 -9.27
C LYS A 179 -14.12 -9.34 -8.52
N MET A 180 -12.99 -9.23 -9.23
CA MET A 180 -11.67 -9.08 -8.62
C MET A 180 -11.58 -7.85 -7.70
N VAL A 181 -12.15 -6.70 -8.10
CA VAL A 181 -12.19 -5.52 -7.21
C VAL A 181 -13.10 -5.77 -6.00
N GLY A 182 -14.21 -6.49 -6.18
CA GLY A 182 -15.03 -6.96 -5.04
C GLY A 182 -14.27 -7.91 -4.10
N ASP A 183 -13.47 -8.81 -4.64
CA ASP A 183 -12.66 -9.77 -3.88
C ASP A 183 -11.54 -9.07 -3.09
N MET A 184 -10.81 -8.11 -3.69
CA MET A 184 -9.73 -7.37 -3.00
C MET A 184 -10.24 -6.43 -1.91
N LEU A 185 -11.43 -5.85 -2.08
CA LEU A 185 -12.13 -5.08 -1.04
C LEU A 185 -12.62 -5.96 0.12
N ASN A 186 -12.69 -7.28 -0.09
CA ASN A 186 -12.87 -8.29 0.96
C ASN A 186 -11.54 -8.97 1.36
N SER A 187 -10.42 -8.24 1.24
CA SER A 187 -9.06 -8.62 1.64
C SER A 187 -8.47 -9.85 0.92
N GLN A 188 -9.02 -10.27 -0.22
CA GLN A 188 -8.39 -11.29 -1.05
C GLN A 188 -7.26 -10.69 -1.90
N ILE A 189 -6.21 -11.47 -2.17
CA ILE A 189 -5.08 -11.04 -2.99
C ILE A 189 -5.11 -11.77 -4.33
N THR A 190 -5.20 -11.02 -5.42
CA THR A 190 -4.85 -11.54 -6.76
C THR A 190 -3.40 -11.18 -7.06
N LYS A 191 -2.61 -12.11 -7.60
CA LYS A 191 -1.22 -11.88 -7.98
C LYS A 191 -0.84 -12.74 -9.19
N ASN A 192 -0.10 -12.17 -10.16
CA ASN A 192 0.40 -12.84 -11.36
C ASN A 192 -0.68 -13.72 -12.05
N LYS A 193 -1.82 -13.11 -12.38
CA LYS A 193 -3.01 -13.82 -12.89
C LYS A 193 -3.64 -13.06 -14.06
N VAL A 194 -4.12 -13.78 -15.07
CA VAL A 194 -4.99 -13.20 -16.10
C VAL A 194 -6.42 -13.08 -15.57
N VAL A 195 -7.04 -11.92 -15.77
CA VAL A 195 -8.42 -11.58 -15.38
C VAL A 195 -9.04 -10.81 -16.53
N GLY A 196 -10.15 -11.29 -17.10
CA GLY A 196 -10.80 -10.64 -18.25
C GLY A 196 -9.88 -10.39 -19.45
N GLY A 197 -8.90 -11.26 -19.66
CA GLY A 197 -7.84 -11.10 -20.67
C GLY A 197 -6.63 -10.28 -20.24
N GLN A 198 -6.74 -9.36 -19.27
CA GLN A 198 -5.60 -8.54 -18.82
C GLN A 198 -4.72 -9.28 -17.82
N LYS A 199 -3.41 -9.04 -17.87
CA LYS A 199 -2.45 -9.55 -16.90
C LYS A 199 -2.41 -8.67 -15.64
N VAL A 200 -2.94 -9.18 -14.54
CA VAL A 200 -2.88 -8.53 -13.23
C VAL A 200 -1.67 -9.04 -12.46
N GLU A 201 -0.69 -8.17 -12.23
CA GLU A 201 0.48 -8.52 -11.43
C GLU A 201 0.15 -8.56 -9.94
N LEU A 202 -0.68 -7.61 -9.47
CA LEU A 202 -1.10 -7.52 -8.08
C LEU A 202 -2.44 -6.78 -7.95
N ALA A 203 -3.38 -7.32 -7.17
CA ALA A 203 -4.55 -6.60 -6.69
C ALA A 203 -4.79 -6.96 -5.22
N LYS A 204 -4.73 -5.95 -4.32
CA LYS A 204 -4.92 -6.13 -2.88
C LYS A 204 -5.37 -4.84 -2.18
N CYS A 205 -5.97 -4.99 -1.00
CA CYS A 205 -6.18 -3.89 -0.05
C CYS A 205 -5.60 -4.27 1.33
N GLU A 206 -4.70 -3.44 1.86
CA GLU A 206 -4.02 -3.62 3.15
C GLU A 206 -3.62 -2.25 3.73
N PHE A 207 -3.47 -2.12 5.05
CA PHE A 207 -2.94 -0.91 5.71
C PHE A 207 -3.55 0.42 5.22
N TYR A 208 -4.87 0.45 5.02
CA TYR A 208 -5.64 1.61 4.52
C TYR A 208 -5.27 2.06 3.08
N SER A 209 -4.66 1.16 2.31
CA SER A 209 -4.31 1.33 0.90
C SER A 209 -4.90 0.19 0.05
N CYS A 210 -5.49 0.53 -1.09
CA CYS A 210 -5.80 -0.41 -2.16
C CYS A 210 -4.89 -0.13 -3.37
N MET A 211 -4.40 -1.20 -3.98
CA MET A 211 -3.53 -1.18 -5.16
C MET A 211 -3.98 -2.24 -6.17
N LEU A 212 -4.10 -1.84 -7.43
CA LEU A 212 -4.29 -2.72 -8.59
C LEU A 212 -3.23 -2.39 -9.65
N VAL A 213 -2.33 -3.34 -9.93
CA VAL A 213 -1.24 -3.26 -10.92
C VAL A 213 -1.59 -4.17 -12.10
N ILE A 214 -1.73 -3.57 -13.28
CA ILE A 214 -2.03 -4.28 -14.54
C ILE A 214 -0.85 -4.11 -15.51
N ASN A 215 -0.39 -5.21 -16.09
CA ASN A 215 0.71 -5.25 -17.05
C ASN A 215 0.18 -5.02 -18.47
N LYS A 216 0.63 -3.91 -19.08
CA LYS A 216 0.28 -3.50 -20.45
C LYS A 216 0.88 -4.41 -21.53
N SER A 217 2.04 -5.03 -21.25
CA SER A 217 2.82 -5.79 -22.24
C SER A 217 2.31 -7.22 -22.50
N GLU A 218 1.37 -7.70 -21.69
CA GLU A 218 0.63 -8.96 -21.90
C GLU A 218 -0.88 -8.71 -22.15
N ALA A 219 -1.28 -7.47 -22.44
CA ALA A 219 -2.65 -7.18 -22.87
C ALA A 219 -2.91 -7.88 -24.22
N PRO A 220 -4.09 -8.50 -24.44
CA PRO A 220 -4.39 -9.13 -25.72
C PRO A 220 -4.40 -8.07 -26.83
N GLU A 221 -3.70 -8.33 -27.94
CA GLU A 221 -3.88 -7.54 -29.16
C GLU A 221 -5.35 -7.66 -29.58
N ASN A 222 -6.08 -6.54 -29.49
CA ASN A 222 -7.47 -6.48 -29.95
C ASN A 222 -7.48 -6.77 -31.45
N ASN A 223 -8.22 -7.82 -31.84
CA ASN A 223 -8.16 -8.35 -33.20
C ASN A 223 -8.83 -7.40 -34.21
N SER A 224 -8.00 -6.77 -35.05
CA SER A 224 -8.34 -5.96 -36.25
C SER A 224 -8.95 -4.57 -36.01
#